data_AF-A0A412G6B4-F1
#
_entry.id   AF-A0A412G6B4-F1
#
_cell.length_a   1.000
_cell.length_b   1.000
_cell.length_c   1.000
_cell.angle_alpha   90.00
_cell.angle_beta   90.00
_cell.angle_gamma   90.00
#
_symmetry.space_group_name_H-M   'P 1'
#
loop_
_entity.id
_entity.type
_entity.pdbx_description
1 polymer ?
#
loop_
_entity_poly.entity_id
_entity_poly.type
_entity_poly.pdbx_seq_one_letter_code
_entity_poly.pdbx_strand_id
1 'polypeptide(L)'
;MSNKKTMLYLAGFFISQLVLVVAVFGVRKEMAIVQIFIILSLAIAITLVGDFCIFGIIRSVMRYNEEELELRRLTELNQRNYQFYQFAVMQQQNIRYFYHDLSNHLITLEILKEQGKTEELNAYAEKLKTQFEHQLPAYKTGNVMLDILIQYNQLHEPACPLTVRGAVPEQFDFSALLHGLQKLAEICPGTPVTLCFEPALRMELPAAEFAQKQKEIETLKQENSLLDIIGVTEE
;
A
#
# COMPACT_ATOMS: atom_id res chain seq x y z
N MET A 1 -19.18 -10.11 12.79
CA MET A 1 -20.41 -9.96 13.61
C MET A 1 -21.36 -11.13 13.32
N SER A 2 -22.02 -11.74 14.31
CA SER A 2 -22.94 -12.86 14.01
C SER A 2 -24.14 -12.33 13.23
N ASN A 3 -24.28 -12.73 11.95
CA ASN A 3 -25.34 -12.27 11.04
C ASN A 3 -26.75 -12.32 11.67
N LYS A 4 -26.97 -13.25 12.62
CA LYS A 4 -28.22 -13.39 13.36
C LYS A 4 -28.53 -12.21 14.29
N LYS A 5 -27.52 -11.63 14.94
CA LYS A 5 -27.70 -10.46 15.83
C LYS A 5 -27.99 -9.19 15.04
N THR A 6 -27.27 -8.96 13.95
CA THR A 6 -27.50 -7.81 13.06
C THR A 6 -28.90 -7.84 12.45
N MET A 7 -29.33 -9.01 11.97
CA MET A 7 -30.69 -9.22 11.44
C MET A 7 -31.77 -8.97 12.50
N LEU A 8 -31.52 -9.36 13.76
CA LEU A 8 -32.46 -9.13 14.85
C LEU A 8 -32.63 -7.64 15.17
N TYR A 9 -31.54 -6.89 15.27
CA TYR A 9 -31.61 -5.44 15.53
C TYR A 9 -32.21 -4.67 14.35
N LEU A 10 -31.90 -5.06 13.10
CA LEU A 10 -32.48 -4.46 11.90
C LEU A 10 -34.00 -4.70 11.84
N ALA A 11 -34.45 -5.92 12.13
CA ALA A 11 -35.87 -6.23 12.22
C ALA A 11 -36.55 -5.45 13.35
N GLY A 12 -35.89 -5.30 14.50
CA GLY A 12 -36.37 -4.49 15.63
C GLY A 12 -36.61 -3.03 15.27
N PHE A 13 -35.72 -2.42 14.50
CA PHE A 13 -35.89 -1.05 13.99
C PHE A 13 -37.09 -0.92 13.05
N PHE A 14 -37.27 -1.82 12.07
CA PHE A 14 -38.44 -1.76 11.20
C PHE A 14 -39.75 -1.94 11.98
N ILE A 15 -39.74 -2.77 13.02
CA ILE A 15 -40.89 -2.94 13.92
C ILE A 15 -41.14 -1.66 14.72
N SER A 16 -40.12 -0.98 15.24
CA SER A 16 -40.31 0.29 15.97
C SER A 16 -40.87 1.40 15.08
N GLN A 17 -40.42 1.50 13.83
CA GLN A 17 -40.98 2.45 12.86
C GLN A 17 -42.43 2.12 12.49
N LEU A 18 -42.78 0.84 12.36
CA LEU A 18 -44.16 0.40 12.15
C LEU A 18 -45.07 0.79 13.33
N VAL A 19 -44.58 0.66 14.57
CA VAL A 19 -45.33 1.06 15.78
C VAL A 19 -45.67 2.54 15.76
N LEU A 20 -44.74 3.41 15.34
CA LEU A 20 -44.99 4.84 15.20
C LEU A 20 -46.09 5.13 14.17
N VAL A 21 -46.00 4.50 12.99
CA VAL A 21 -47.01 4.66 11.94
C VAL A 21 -48.39 4.23 12.45
N VAL A 22 -48.50 3.05 13.07
CA VAL A 22 -49.77 2.56 13.63
C VAL A 22 -50.29 3.47 14.74
N ALA A 23 -49.41 3.99 15.60
CA ALA A 23 -49.79 4.90 16.68
C ALA A 23 -50.39 6.21 16.14
N VAL A 24 -49.82 6.77 15.06
CA VAL A 24 -50.32 7.99 14.40
C VAL A 24 -51.67 7.75 13.72
N PHE A 25 -51.82 6.67 12.95
CA PHE A 25 -53.08 6.34 12.26
C PHE A 25 -54.18 5.84 13.22
N GLY A 26 -53.80 5.32 14.38
CA GLY A 26 -54.72 4.84 15.41
C GLY A 26 -55.43 5.96 16.18
N VAL A 27 -55.00 7.21 16.02
CA VAL A 27 -55.63 8.36 16.67
C VAL A 27 -57.02 8.61 16.10
N ARG A 28 -58.06 8.28 16.88
CA ARG A 28 -59.46 8.56 16.54
C ARG A 28 -59.91 9.89 17.12
N LYS A 29 -60.78 10.59 16.39
CA LYS A 29 -61.32 11.92 16.74
C LYS A 29 -62.12 11.94 18.06
N GLU A 30 -62.58 10.77 18.51
CA GLU A 30 -63.35 10.57 19.74
C GLU A 30 -62.48 10.40 21.00
N MET A 31 -61.16 10.26 20.85
CA MET A 31 -60.27 10.05 21.99
C MET A 31 -59.97 11.33 22.76
N ALA A 32 -59.81 11.21 24.08
CA ALA A 32 -59.41 12.34 24.92
C ALA A 32 -57.98 12.78 24.57
N ILE A 33 -57.73 14.09 24.57
CA ILE A 33 -56.42 14.70 24.24
C ILE A 33 -55.29 14.06 25.04
N VAL A 34 -55.51 13.80 26.34
CA VAL A 34 -54.51 13.19 27.24
C VAL A 34 -54.11 11.78 26.77
N GLN A 35 -55.05 10.97 26.26
CA GLN A 35 -54.75 9.62 25.77
C GLN A 35 -53.90 9.66 24.50
N ILE A 36 -54.16 10.63 23.62
CA ILE A 36 -53.39 10.85 22.38
C ILE A 36 -51.92 11.20 22.72
N PHE A 37 -51.70 12.09 23.69
CA PHE A 37 -50.35 12.46 24.15
C PHE A 37 -49.57 11.28 24.75
N ILE A 38 -50.24 10.41 25.52
CA ILE A 38 -49.60 9.23 26.12
C ILE A 38 -49.19 8.23 25.02
N ILE A 39 -50.06 7.96 24.05
CA ILE A 39 -49.78 7.02 22.95
C ILE A 39 -48.63 7.52 22.08
N LEU A 40 -48.63 8.81 21.71
CA LEU A 40 -47.58 9.41 20.89
C LEU A 40 -46.24 9.47 21.62
N SER A 41 -46.22 9.87 22.89
CA SER A 41 -44.97 9.95 23.66
C SER A 41 -44.32 8.56 23.84
N LEU A 42 -45.12 7.52 24.09
CA LEU A 42 -44.63 6.14 24.14
C LEU A 42 -44.11 5.66 22.79
N ALA A 43 -44.81 5.96 21.69
CA ALA A 43 -44.38 5.58 20.35
C ALA A 43 -43.03 6.23 19.96
N ILE A 44 -42.85 7.52 20.25
CA ILE A 44 -41.59 8.25 20.02
C ILE A 44 -40.46 7.68 20.88
N ALA A 45 -40.72 7.35 22.14
CA ALA A 45 -39.72 6.73 23.00
C ALA A 45 -39.23 5.38 22.45
N ILE A 46 -40.15 4.56 21.92
CA ILE A 46 -39.82 3.27 21.31
C ILE A 46 -39.00 3.45 20.01
N THR A 47 -39.31 4.45 19.18
CA THR A 47 -38.52 4.72 17.96
C THR A 47 -37.12 5.19 18.27
N LEU A 48 -36.94 6.08 19.26
CA LEU A 48 -35.61 6.56 19.66
C LEU A 48 -34.68 5.41 20.11
N VAL A 49 -35.23 4.43 20.83
CA VAL A 49 -34.47 3.21 21.22
C VAL A 49 -34.08 2.39 19.99
N GLY A 50 -34.97 2.27 19.01
CA GLY A 50 -34.70 1.61 17.73
C GLY A 50 -33.60 2.31 16.93
N ASP A 51 -33.65 3.64 16.85
CA ASP A 51 -32.68 4.47 16.15
C ASP A 51 -31.28 4.34 16.77
N PHE A 52 -31.20 4.37 18.12
CA PHE A 52 -29.94 4.16 18.84
C PHE A 52 -29.34 2.76 18.59
N CYS A 53 -30.18 1.74 18.45
CA CYS A 53 -29.73 0.39 18.10
C CYS A 53 -29.12 0.34 16.69
N ILE A 54 -29.75 1.00 15.71
CA ILE A 54 -29.21 1.08 14.34
C ILE A 54 -27.92 1.87 14.30
N PHE A 55 -27.84 2.99 15.00
CA PHE A 55 -26.61 3.77 15.10
C PHE A 55 -25.43 2.93 15.61
N GLY A 56 -25.68 2.11 16.65
CA GLY A 56 -24.69 1.14 17.16
C GLY A 56 -24.24 0.11 16.12
N ILE A 57 -25.16 -0.40 15.29
CA ILE A 57 -24.82 -1.31 14.18
C ILE A 57 -23.96 -0.60 13.15
N ILE A 58 -24.39 0.58 12.68
CA ILE A 58 -23.68 1.34 11.66
C ILE A 58 -22.26 1.59 12.13
N ARG A 59 -22.07 2.09 13.35
CA ARG A 59 -20.74 2.30 13.93
C ARG A 59 -19.91 1.02 13.99
N SER A 60 -20.52 -0.11 14.34
CA SER A 60 -19.82 -1.40 14.40
C SER A 60 -19.40 -1.92 13.02
N VAL A 61 -20.22 -1.70 11.99
CA VAL A 61 -19.93 -2.09 10.60
C VAL A 61 -18.86 -1.17 10.02
N MET A 62 -18.96 0.14 10.26
CA MET A 62 -17.95 1.11 9.83
C MET A 62 -16.59 0.76 10.40
N ARG A 63 -16.50 0.48 11.72
CA ARG A 63 -15.24 0.07 12.35
C ARG A 63 -14.71 -1.24 11.78
N TYR A 64 -15.57 -2.23 11.55
CA TYR A 64 -15.16 -3.49 10.95
C TYR A 64 -14.62 -3.31 9.52
N ASN A 65 -15.28 -2.48 8.71
CA ASN A 65 -14.84 -2.19 7.35
C ASN A 65 -13.50 -1.44 7.34
N GLU A 66 -13.31 -0.51 8.27
CA GLU A 66 -12.04 0.22 8.43
C GLU A 66 -10.91 -0.74 8.82
N GLU A 67 -11.12 -1.59 9.83
CA GLU A 67 -10.18 -2.63 10.24
C GLU A 67 -9.86 -3.61 9.08
N GLU A 68 -10.86 -4.03 8.31
CA GLU A 68 -10.65 -4.93 7.17
C GLU A 68 -9.86 -4.24 6.05
N LEU A 69 -10.15 -2.97 5.77
CA LEU A 69 -9.44 -2.18 4.77
C LEU A 69 -7.97 -1.98 5.16
N GLU A 70 -7.72 -1.65 6.43
CA GLU A 70 -6.36 -1.56 6.98
C GLU A 70 -5.63 -2.90 6.89
N LEU A 71 -6.29 -4.00 7.25
CA LEU A 71 -5.70 -5.33 7.18
C LEU A 71 -5.34 -5.71 5.73
N ARG A 72 -6.22 -5.41 4.76
CA ARG A 72 -5.95 -5.63 3.34
C ARG A 72 -4.74 -4.84 2.88
N ARG A 73 -4.67 -3.55 3.19
CA ARG A 73 -3.51 -2.69 2.85
C ARG A 73 -2.22 -3.22 3.46
N LEU A 74 -2.23 -3.59 4.75
CA LEU A 74 -1.06 -4.12 5.43
C LEU A 74 -0.60 -5.45 4.81
N THR A 75 -1.55 -6.28 4.40
CA THR A 75 -1.27 -7.58 3.74
C THR A 75 -0.63 -7.36 2.37
N GLU A 76 -1.15 -6.44 1.56
CA GLU A 76 -0.58 -6.11 0.24
C GLU A 76 0.82 -5.52 0.35
N LEU A 77 1.04 -4.61 1.31
CA LEU A 77 2.35 -4.04 1.59
C LEU A 77 3.34 -5.12 2.04
N ASN A 78 2.93 -6.01 2.95
CA ASN A 78 3.76 -7.11 3.41
C ASN A 78 4.12 -8.07 2.25
N GLN A 79 3.16 -8.37 1.38
CA GLN A 79 3.40 -9.18 0.19
C GLN A 79 4.43 -8.55 -0.76
N ARG A 80 4.36 -7.23 -1.00
CA ARG A 80 5.38 -6.53 -1.81
C ARG A 80 6.76 -6.53 -1.15
N ASN A 81 6.83 -6.32 0.16
CA ASN A 81 8.10 -6.40 0.89
C ASN A 81 8.71 -7.80 0.84
N TYR A 82 7.86 -8.83 0.94
CA TYR A 82 8.30 -10.21 0.80
C TYR A 82 8.84 -10.51 -0.60
N GLN A 83 8.19 -10.02 -1.66
CA GLN A 83 8.68 -10.14 -3.04
C GLN A 83 10.04 -9.47 -3.22
N PHE A 84 10.22 -8.25 -2.69
CA PHE A 84 11.52 -7.58 -2.69
C PHE A 84 12.59 -8.41 -1.96
N TYR A 85 12.26 -8.95 -0.79
CA TYR A 85 13.18 -9.80 -0.04
C TYR A 85 13.58 -11.05 -0.84
N GLN A 86 12.62 -11.73 -1.47
CA GLN A 86 12.90 -12.88 -2.34
C GLN A 86 13.81 -12.49 -3.51
N PHE A 87 13.58 -11.33 -4.12
CA PHE A 87 14.44 -10.82 -5.18
C PHE A 87 15.87 -10.57 -4.68
N ALA A 88 16.04 -9.96 -3.51
CA ALA A 88 17.36 -9.75 -2.92
C ALA A 88 18.09 -11.08 -2.62
N VAL A 89 17.38 -12.08 -2.10
CA VAL A 89 17.93 -13.43 -1.87
C VAL A 89 18.34 -14.09 -3.19
N MET A 90 17.52 -13.96 -4.24
CA MET A 90 17.86 -14.46 -5.58
C MET A 90 19.13 -13.80 -6.12
N GLN A 91 19.29 -12.48 -5.96
CA GLN A 91 20.53 -11.78 -6.36
C GLN A 91 21.75 -12.30 -5.60
N GLN A 92 21.61 -12.54 -4.30
CA GLN A 92 22.70 -13.13 -3.50
C GLN A 92 23.07 -14.54 -3.98
N GLN A 93 22.08 -15.36 -4.36
CA GLN A 93 22.33 -16.67 -4.95
C GLN A 93 23.04 -16.57 -6.30
N ASN A 94 22.62 -15.63 -7.16
CA ASN A 94 23.27 -15.38 -8.45
C ASN A 94 24.75 -15.01 -8.27
N ILE A 95 25.07 -14.16 -7.29
CA ILE A 95 26.46 -13.83 -6.93
C ILE A 95 27.23 -15.09 -6.51
N ARG A 96 26.62 -15.97 -5.71
CA ARG A 96 27.27 -17.22 -5.30
C ARG A 96 27.55 -18.15 -6.49
N TYR A 97 26.61 -18.27 -7.41
CA TYR A 97 26.82 -19.04 -8.65
C TYR A 97 27.91 -18.43 -9.52
N PHE A 98 27.93 -17.10 -9.65
CA PHE A 98 28.99 -16.38 -10.33
C PHE A 98 30.37 -16.69 -9.72
N TYR A 99 30.51 -16.67 -8.39
CA TYR A 99 31.78 -17.02 -7.74
C TYR A 99 32.18 -18.47 -7.95
N HIS A 100 31.22 -19.40 -7.94
CA HIS A 100 31.47 -20.81 -8.23
C HIS A 100 32.01 -20.99 -9.64
N ASP A 101 31.36 -20.38 -10.63
CA ASP A 101 31.77 -20.49 -12.04
C ASP A 101 33.11 -19.80 -12.28
N LEU A 102 33.33 -18.64 -11.67
CA LEU A 102 34.61 -17.94 -11.68
C LEU A 102 35.73 -18.83 -11.11
N SER A 103 35.49 -19.52 -9.99
CA SER A 103 36.46 -20.45 -9.41
C SER A 103 36.82 -21.58 -10.37
N ASN A 104 35.83 -22.15 -11.07
CA ASN A 104 36.07 -23.20 -12.07
C ASN A 104 36.87 -22.68 -13.27
N HIS A 105 36.59 -21.45 -13.71
CA HIS A 105 37.35 -20.80 -14.78
C HIS A 105 38.81 -20.56 -14.38
N LEU A 106 39.05 -20.13 -13.13
CA LEU A 106 40.40 -19.96 -12.60
C LEU A 106 41.17 -21.28 -12.52
N ILE A 107 40.53 -22.36 -12.05
CA ILE A 107 41.13 -23.70 -12.03
C ILE A 107 41.48 -24.16 -13.45
N THR A 108 40.60 -23.92 -14.43
CA THR A 108 40.85 -24.29 -15.83
C THR A 108 42.07 -23.55 -16.40
N LEU A 109 42.19 -22.25 -16.11
CA LEU A 109 43.35 -21.45 -16.50
C LEU A 109 44.65 -21.97 -15.84
N GLU A 110 44.59 -22.35 -14.56
CA GLU A 110 45.73 -22.93 -13.84
C GLU A 110 46.19 -24.25 -14.45
N ILE A 111 45.26 -25.17 -14.76
CA ILE A 111 45.55 -26.44 -15.42
C ILE A 111 46.21 -26.23 -16.79
N LEU A 112 45.67 -25.32 -17.62
CA LEU A 112 46.22 -25.03 -18.95
C LEU A 112 47.64 -24.44 -18.86
N LYS A 113 47.89 -23.61 -17.85
CA LYS A 113 49.21 -23.05 -17.56
C LYS A 113 50.20 -24.13 -17.12
N GLU A 114 49.82 -25.02 -16.20
CA GLU A 114 50.67 -26.12 -15.73
C GLU A 114 51.02 -27.12 -16.85
N GLN A 115 50.09 -27.35 -17.78
CA GLN A 115 50.29 -28.21 -18.95
C GLN A 115 51.13 -27.56 -20.06
N GLY A 116 51.54 -26.29 -19.91
CA GLY A 116 52.32 -25.56 -20.92
C GLY A 116 51.55 -25.26 -22.21
N LYS A 117 50.21 -25.31 -22.18
CA LYS A 117 49.34 -25.12 -23.35
C LYS A 117 49.03 -23.64 -23.59
N THR A 118 50.05 -22.88 -23.98
CA THR A 118 49.99 -21.42 -24.08
C THR A 118 48.94 -20.91 -25.07
N GLU A 119 48.71 -21.58 -26.21
CA GLU A 119 47.67 -21.18 -27.17
C GLU A 119 46.25 -21.38 -26.62
N GLU A 120 45.97 -22.57 -26.04
CA GLU A 120 44.65 -22.87 -25.43
C GLU A 120 44.37 -21.93 -24.24
N LEU A 121 45.38 -21.61 -23.44
CA LEU A 121 45.29 -20.65 -22.34
C LEU A 121 44.86 -19.27 -22.83
N ASN A 122 45.54 -18.74 -23.85
CA ASN A 122 45.26 -17.42 -24.41
C ASN A 122 43.85 -17.36 -25.03
N ALA A 123 43.47 -18.39 -25.79
CA ALA A 123 42.14 -18.48 -26.38
C ALA A 123 41.04 -18.55 -25.31
N TYR A 124 41.26 -19.31 -24.23
CA TYR A 124 40.31 -19.41 -23.13
C TYR A 124 40.19 -18.10 -22.34
N ALA A 125 41.30 -17.42 -22.07
CA ALA A 125 41.31 -16.11 -21.41
C ALA A 125 40.58 -15.03 -22.21
N GLU A 126 40.78 -14.98 -23.54
CA GLU A 126 40.09 -14.05 -24.43
C GLU A 126 38.58 -14.32 -24.47
N LYS A 127 38.18 -15.60 -24.52
CA LYS A 127 36.78 -16.01 -24.40
C LYS A 127 36.17 -15.57 -23.06
N LEU A 128 36.89 -15.72 -21.96
CA LEU A 128 36.43 -15.28 -20.64
C LEU A 128 36.22 -13.77 -20.60
N LYS A 129 37.17 -13.02 -21.14
CA LYS A 129 37.14 -11.55 -21.17
C LYS A 129 35.92 -11.04 -21.94
N THR A 130 35.68 -11.60 -23.13
CA THR A 130 34.51 -11.23 -23.96
C THR A 130 33.18 -11.57 -23.31
N GLN A 131 33.09 -12.69 -22.57
CA GLN A 131 31.90 -13.07 -21.81
C GLN A 131 31.59 -12.08 -20.67
N PHE A 132 32.59 -11.60 -19.94
CA PHE A 132 32.39 -10.71 -18.80
C PHE A 132 32.25 -9.22 -19.17
N GLU A 133 32.77 -8.77 -20.31
CA GLU A 133 32.60 -7.38 -20.78
C GLU A 133 31.13 -6.96 -20.93
N HIS A 134 30.23 -7.91 -21.17
CA HIS A 134 28.80 -7.66 -21.38
C HIS A 134 27.94 -7.81 -20.11
N GLN A 135 28.52 -8.18 -18.97
CA GLN A 135 27.77 -8.53 -17.74
C GLN A 135 27.86 -7.51 -16.61
N LEU A 136 28.41 -6.32 -16.85
CA LEU A 136 28.53 -5.31 -15.78
C LEU A 136 27.15 -4.86 -15.26
N PRO A 137 26.98 -4.70 -13.93
CA PRO A 137 25.73 -4.24 -13.35
C PRO A 137 25.31 -2.88 -13.93
N ALA A 138 24.01 -2.71 -14.20
CA ALA A 138 23.45 -1.47 -14.74
C ALA A 138 23.62 -0.27 -13.79
N TYR A 139 23.75 -0.51 -12.49
CA TYR A 139 23.88 0.52 -11.46
C TYR A 139 25.06 0.24 -10.53
N LYS A 140 25.79 1.30 -10.17
CA LYS A 140 26.93 1.28 -9.26
C LYS A 140 26.85 2.48 -8.32
N THR A 141 25.89 2.45 -7.42
CA THR A 141 25.73 3.52 -6.41
C THR A 141 26.74 3.42 -5.27
N GLY A 142 27.51 2.32 -5.20
CA GLY A 142 28.42 2.02 -4.09
C GLY A 142 27.71 1.31 -2.94
N ASN A 143 26.38 1.19 -2.99
CA ASN A 143 25.60 0.43 -2.03
C ASN A 143 24.80 -0.67 -2.73
N VAL A 144 25.16 -1.93 -2.46
CA VAL A 144 24.58 -3.12 -3.09
C VAL A 144 23.07 -3.20 -2.89
N MET A 145 22.57 -2.84 -1.71
CA MET A 145 21.13 -2.90 -1.43
C MET A 145 20.36 -1.83 -2.20
N LEU A 146 20.95 -0.65 -2.40
CA LEU A 146 20.36 0.40 -3.21
C LEU A 146 20.33 -0.01 -4.69
N ASP A 147 21.40 -0.62 -5.19
CA ASP A 147 21.46 -1.13 -6.56
C ASP A 147 20.40 -2.21 -6.82
N ILE A 148 20.21 -3.15 -5.87
CA ILE A 148 19.16 -4.18 -5.92
C ILE A 148 17.77 -3.52 -5.91
N LEU A 149 17.56 -2.48 -5.09
CA LEU A 149 16.29 -1.78 -5.00
C LEU A 149 15.94 -1.04 -6.29
N ILE A 150 16.91 -0.36 -6.92
CA ILE A 150 16.73 0.29 -8.21
C ILE A 150 16.34 -0.74 -9.27
N GLN A 151 17.06 -1.86 -9.31
CA GLN A 151 16.77 -2.95 -10.24
C GLN A 151 15.38 -3.55 -10.01
N TYR A 152 15.00 -3.79 -8.75
CA TYR A 152 13.67 -4.31 -8.41
C TYR A 152 12.56 -3.39 -8.89
N ASN A 153 12.69 -2.08 -8.61
CA ASN A 153 11.72 -1.06 -9.03
C ASN A 153 11.58 -1.02 -10.56
N GLN A 154 12.68 -1.02 -11.30
CA GLN A 154 12.62 -0.96 -12.76
C GLN A 154 11.95 -2.18 -13.40
N LEU A 155 12.08 -3.36 -12.79
CA LEU A 155 11.46 -4.58 -13.28
C LEU A 155 9.96 -4.66 -12.97
N HIS A 156 9.54 -4.18 -11.80
CA HIS A 156 8.17 -4.34 -11.33
C HIS A 156 7.30 -3.10 -11.59
N GLU A 157 7.90 -1.91 -11.64
CA GLU A 157 7.24 -0.62 -11.82
C GLU A 157 7.98 0.20 -12.89
N PRO A 158 8.05 -0.26 -14.16
CA PRO A 158 8.82 0.41 -15.22
C PRO A 158 8.31 1.83 -15.54
N ALA A 159 7.07 2.13 -15.16
CA ALA A 159 6.49 3.46 -15.32
C ALA A 159 7.05 4.48 -14.32
N CYS A 160 7.68 4.06 -13.21
CA CYS A 160 8.21 4.92 -12.16
C CYS A 160 9.76 4.95 -12.22
N PRO A 161 10.36 5.75 -13.11
CA PRO A 161 11.82 5.78 -13.25
C PRO A 161 12.46 6.39 -12.00
N LEU A 162 13.32 5.60 -11.36
CA LEU A 162 14.07 5.99 -10.16
C LEU A 162 15.43 6.59 -10.54
N THR A 163 15.72 7.81 -10.06
CA THR A 163 17.01 8.48 -10.23
C THR A 163 17.65 8.72 -8.86
N VAL A 164 18.96 8.54 -8.73
CA VAL A 164 19.71 8.80 -7.49
C VAL A 164 20.65 10.01 -7.70
N ARG A 165 20.68 10.93 -6.73
CA ARG A 165 21.54 12.13 -6.72
C ARG A 165 22.21 12.31 -5.36
N GLY A 166 23.47 12.74 -5.41
CA GLY A 166 24.31 13.01 -4.23
C GLY A 166 25.10 11.80 -3.75
N ALA A 167 25.91 12.00 -2.70
CA ALA A 167 26.70 10.95 -2.08
C ALA A 167 25.81 9.98 -1.28
N VAL A 168 25.78 8.70 -1.68
CA VAL A 168 25.02 7.67 -0.98
C VAL A 168 25.74 7.30 0.33
N PRO A 169 25.07 7.41 1.49
CA PRO A 169 25.68 7.02 2.76
C PRO A 169 25.85 5.50 2.84
N GLU A 170 26.89 5.05 3.55
CA GLU A 170 27.14 3.62 3.77
C GLU A 170 26.03 2.95 4.58
N GLN A 171 25.37 3.69 5.48
CA GLN A 171 24.31 3.20 6.34
C GLN A 171 23.09 4.12 6.28
N PHE A 172 21.93 3.54 5.98
CA PHE A 172 20.62 4.18 6.09
C PHE A 172 19.52 3.13 6.20
N ASP A 173 18.33 3.55 6.62
CA ASP A 173 17.19 2.66 6.78
C ASP A 173 16.56 2.31 5.42
N PHE A 174 16.96 1.16 4.88
CA PHE A 174 16.40 0.61 3.65
C PHE A 174 14.92 0.26 3.76
N SER A 175 14.46 -0.15 4.94
CA SER A 175 13.06 -0.55 5.13
C SER A 175 12.14 0.67 5.03
N ALA A 176 12.53 1.77 5.66
CA ALA A 176 11.83 3.05 5.56
C ALA A 176 11.84 3.60 4.12
N LEU A 177 12.99 3.48 3.42
CA LEU A 177 13.10 3.92 2.02
C LEU A 177 12.22 3.08 1.08
N LEU A 178 12.24 1.75 1.21
CA LEU A 178 11.40 0.85 0.41
C LEU A 178 9.90 1.13 0.65
N HIS A 179 9.51 1.25 1.91
CA HIS A 179 8.14 1.58 2.29
C HIS A 179 7.72 2.96 1.72
N GLY A 180 8.62 3.95 1.79
CA GLY A 180 8.40 5.28 1.22
C GLY A 180 8.16 5.23 -0.29
N LEU A 181 8.97 4.47 -1.03
CA LEU A 181 8.82 4.31 -2.48
C LEU A 181 7.53 3.58 -2.86
N GLN A 182 7.21 2.47 -2.17
CA GLN A 182 5.96 1.73 -2.42
C GLN A 182 4.72 2.62 -2.17
N LYS A 183 4.74 3.40 -1.09
CA LYS A 183 3.66 4.34 -0.77
C LYS A 183 3.54 5.45 -1.83
N LEU A 184 4.65 5.95 -2.35
CA LEU A 184 4.62 6.92 -3.44
C LEU A 184 4.05 6.31 -4.73
N ALA A 185 4.38 5.06 -5.05
CA ALA A 185 3.84 4.37 -6.22
C ALA A 185 2.32 4.18 -6.16
N GLU A 186 1.74 3.95 -4.97
CA GLU A 186 0.29 3.90 -4.77
C GLU A 186 -0.39 5.26 -5.00
N ILE A 187 0.25 6.35 -4.57
CA ILE A 187 -0.32 7.70 -4.62
C ILE A 187 -0.14 8.33 -6.01
N CYS A 188 1.03 8.12 -6.62
CA CYS A 188 1.46 8.74 -7.87
C CYS A 188 2.05 7.69 -8.82
N PRO A 189 1.19 6.84 -9.43
CA PRO A 189 1.66 5.80 -10.34
C PRO A 189 2.27 6.43 -11.61
N GLY A 190 3.49 6.04 -11.94
CA GLY A 190 4.18 6.48 -13.16
C GLY A 190 5.00 7.77 -13.02
N THR A 191 5.06 8.36 -11.82
CA THR A 191 5.85 9.57 -11.59
C THR A 191 7.32 9.23 -11.38
N PRO A 192 8.27 9.87 -12.09
CA PRO A 192 9.69 9.74 -11.80
C PRO A 192 10.00 10.11 -10.34
N VAL A 193 10.79 9.31 -9.63
CA VAL A 193 11.22 9.64 -8.26
C VAL A 193 12.72 9.87 -8.25
N THR A 194 13.14 11.01 -7.68
CA THR A 194 14.57 11.32 -7.48
C THR A 194 14.92 11.19 -6.00
N LEU A 195 15.85 10.30 -5.66
CA LEU A 195 16.41 10.15 -4.32
C LEU A 195 17.63 11.06 -4.18
N CYS A 196 17.51 12.11 -3.36
CA CYS A 196 18.57 13.06 -3.04
C CYS A 196 19.16 12.76 -1.65
N PHE A 197 20.48 12.59 -1.53
CA PHE A 197 21.14 12.17 -0.30
C PHE A 197 21.86 13.28 0.49
N GLU A 198 21.65 14.58 0.19
CA GLU A 198 22.40 15.69 0.84
C GLU A 198 21.50 16.83 1.34
N PRO A 199 21.61 17.27 2.63
CA PRO A 199 22.30 16.65 3.79
C PRO A 199 21.46 15.56 4.50
N ALA A 200 20.24 15.30 4.04
CA ALA A 200 19.36 14.25 4.53
C ALA A 200 18.66 13.60 3.33
N LEU A 201 18.31 12.32 3.44
CA LEU A 201 17.55 11.61 2.40
C LEU A 201 16.22 12.34 2.14
N ARG A 202 16.04 12.79 0.90
CA ARG A 202 14.80 13.40 0.40
C ARG A 202 14.40 12.72 -0.89
N MET A 203 13.10 12.46 -1.02
CA MET A 203 12.52 12.01 -2.28
C MET A 203 11.91 13.24 -2.97
N GLU A 204 12.45 13.61 -4.11
CA GLU A 204 11.94 14.68 -4.96
C GLU A 204 11.09 14.09 -6.08
N LEU A 205 9.87 14.62 -6.25
CA LEU A 205 9.03 14.35 -7.41
C LEU A 205 9.09 15.54 -8.37
N PRO A 206 8.96 15.33 -9.69
CA PRO A 206 8.87 16.40 -10.67
C PRO A 206 7.75 17.39 -10.31
N ALA A 207 8.10 18.67 -10.23
CA ALA A 207 7.22 19.75 -9.76
C ALA A 207 5.90 19.89 -10.56
N ALA A 208 5.86 19.40 -11.81
CA ALA A 208 4.67 19.48 -12.66
C ALA A 208 3.53 18.55 -12.22
N GLU A 209 3.82 17.35 -11.70
CA GLU A 209 2.79 16.37 -11.32
C GLU A 209 2.30 16.56 -9.89
N PHE A 210 3.18 16.96 -8.97
CA PHE A 210 2.82 17.21 -7.58
C PHE A 210 1.83 18.39 -7.47
N ALA A 211 2.04 19.47 -8.21
CA ALA A 211 1.13 20.64 -8.21
C ALA A 211 -0.25 20.33 -8.81
N GLN A 212 -0.33 19.45 -9.81
CA GLN A 212 -1.60 19.06 -10.45
C GLN A 212 -2.41 18.12 -9.54
N LYS A 213 -1.75 17.11 -8.94
CA LYS A 213 -2.38 16.17 -8.00
C LYS A 213 -2.77 16.82 -6.68
N GLN A 214 -1.99 17.78 -6.17
CA GLN A 214 -2.30 18.48 -4.93
C GLN A 214 -3.50 19.42 -5.10
N LYS A 215 -3.64 20.04 -6.29
CA LYS A 215 -4.89 20.71 -6.68
C LYS A 215 -6.08 19.76 -6.75
N GLU A 216 -5.88 18.55 -7.29
CA GLU A 216 -6.92 17.51 -7.39
C GLU A 216 -7.37 17.02 -6.00
N ILE A 217 -6.42 16.83 -5.07
CA ILE A 217 -6.69 16.45 -3.67
C ILE A 217 -7.35 17.61 -2.90
N GLU A 218 -6.93 18.85 -3.13
CA GLU A 218 -7.58 20.03 -2.52
C GLU A 218 -9.01 20.22 -3.03
N THR A 219 -9.25 20.06 -4.33
CA THR A 219 -10.61 20.11 -4.89
C THR A 219 -11.51 18.99 -4.36
N LEU A 220 -10.99 17.75 -4.27
CA LEU A 220 -11.73 16.63 -3.67
C LEU A 220 -11.99 16.80 -2.16
N LYS A 221 -11.05 17.38 -1.41
CA LYS A 221 -11.27 17.74 0.01
C LYS A 221 -12.29 18.86 0.16
N GLN A 222 -12.31 19.82 -0.77
CA GLN A 222 -13.25 20.93 -0.76
C GLN A 222 -14.67 20.48 -1.14
N GLU A 223 -14.81 19.53 -2.09
CA GLU A 223 -16.07 18.86 -2.39
C GLU A 223 -16.57 18.00 -1.22
N ASN A 224 -15.71 17.22 -0.57
CA ASN A 224 -16.10 16.44 0.61
C ASN A 224 -16.46 17.33 1.81
N SER A 225 -15.74 18.44 2.03
CA SER A 225 -16.10 19.42 3.04
C SER A 225 -17.45 20.10 2.75
N LEU A 226 -17.82 20.29 1.48
CA LEU A 226 -19.14 20.79 1.09
C LEU A 226 -20.24 19.74 1.33
N LEU A 227 -19.93 18.44 1.17
CA LEU A 227 -20.83 17.34 1.52
C LEU A 227 -21.04 17.22 3.04
N ASP A 228 -20.00 17.43 3.85
CA ASP A 228 -20.10 17.47 5.32
C ASP A 228 -20.94 18.66 5.80
N ILE A 229 -20.89 19.81 5.10
CA ILE A 229 -21.72 20.99 5.39
C ILE A 229 -23.21 20.76 5.04
N ILE A 230 -23.53 19.81 4.16
CA ILE A 230 -24.93 19.44 3.81
C ILE A 230 -25.57 18.56 4.91
N GLY A 231 -24.86 18.25 5.99
CA GLY A 231 -25.50 17.91 7.27
C GLY A 231 -26.13 16.52 7.31
N VAL A 232 -25.31 15.48 7.18
CA VAL A 232 -25.57 14.23 7.92
C VAL A 232 -24.71 14.28 9.17
N THR A 233 -25.12 15.14 10.10
CA THR A 233 -24.51 15.25 11.43
C THR A 233 -24.74 13.96 12.20
N GLU A 234 -23.63 13.44 12.74
CA GLU A 234 -23.60 12.53 13.86
C GLU A 234 -24.53 13.02 14.98
N GLU A 235 -25.52 12.20 15.33
CA GLU A 235 -26.03 12.00 16.69
C GLU A 235 -26.04 10.50 16.99
#